data_AF-A0A2R6PC82-F1
#
_entry.id   AF-A0A2R6PC82-F1
#
_cell.length_a   1.000
_cell.length_b   1.000
_cell.length_c   1.000
_cell.angle_alpha   90.00
_cell.angle_beta   90.00
_cell.angle_gamma   90.00
#
_symmetry.space_group_name_H-M   'P 1'
#
loop_
_entity.id
_entity.type
_entity.pdbx_description
1 polymer ?
#
loop_
_entity_poly.entity_id
_entity_poly.type
_entity_poly.pdbx_seq_one_letter_code
_entity_poly.pdbx_strand_id
1 'polypeptide(L)'
;MQQRQITKSEFRSSPEHQSRMLSYHTAHCYDDFVQLKATQILTVLLSSESSPIQSQYLLPFLNTLSAFVTHPLPHKRDIAVQCLETVLPRSEVRRAVWENATLVGGLVDILKHNPGPQMCYQIGFCFWLLTFEQEVAEQLNKKFDIIPLLTDIAKAAVKEKVVRVIVATFRNMVSKAPSNNLPAMLVAQLLPFVKNLSTRKWTDEDIVEDVQYLRDELNARFESLTTYDEYSSELLSGHLSWTPVHESELFWKENVTKLNDKDYDQLKTLVGLLKESNDPVVLAVAAHDIGQYVKHYERGKKVLTDLGAKTRVMELMTHRDSDVRYQALISVQRLVSHPWAAV
;
A
#
# COMPACT_ATOMS: atom_id res chain seq x y z
N MET A 1 29.26 -43.38 44.96
CA MET A 1 29.73 -42.35 44.01
C MET A 1 30.24 -43.04 42.75
N GLN A 2 29.51 -42.93 41.64
CA GLN A 2 30.07 -43.06 40.30
C GLN A 2 29.22 -42.16 39.40
N GLN A 3 29.75 -40.97 39.11
CA GLN A 3 29.21 -40.07 38.10
C GLN A 3 29.40 -40.73 36.74
N ARG A 4 28.30 -41.11 36.08
CA ARG A 4 28.33 -41.40 34.65
C ARG A 4 28.53 -40.09 33.90
N GLN A 5 29.67 -39.93 33.24
CA GLN A 5 29.88 -38.90 32.23
C GLN A 5 28.98 -39.19 31.04
N ILE A 6 28.05 -38.29 30.77
CA ILE A 6 27.23 -38.30 29.56
C ILE A 6 28.10 -37.78 28.42
N THR A 7 28.45 -38.66 27.48
CA THR A 7 29.18 -38.30 26.25
C THR A 7 28.20 -37.77 25.19
N LYS A 8 28.68 -36.85 24.35
CA LYS A 8 27.94 -36.15 23.26
C LYS A 8 27.24 -37.07 22.23
N SER A 9 27.41 -38.39 22.31
CA SER A 9 26.81 -39.37 21.38
C SER A 9 25.37 -39.77 21.74
N GLU A 10 24.90 -39.51 22.95
CA GLU A 10 23.53 -39.90 23.38
C GLU A 10 22.43 -38.92 22.95
N PHE A 11 22.79 -37.76 22.37
CA PHE A 11 21.84 -36.75 21.85
C PHE A 11 21.40 -36.98 20.40
N ARG A 12 21.76 -38.11 19.78
CA ARG A 12 21.26 -38.50 18.45
C ARG A 12 20.02 -39.38 18.57
N SER A 13 18.95 -38.82 19.12
CA SER A 13 17.61 -39.38 18.95
C SER A 13 17.24 -39.33 17.46
N SER A 14 16.58 -40.36 16.92
CA SER A 14 16.20 -40.39 15.49
C SER A 14 15.36 -39.15 15.11
N PRO A 15 15.41 -38.70 13.84
CA PRO A 15 14.63 -37.57 13.35
C PRO A 15 13.13 -37.65 13.70
N GLU A 16 12.58 -38.87 13.71
CA GLU A 16 11.19 -39.14 14.08
C GLU A 16 10.90 -38.89 15.57
N HIS A 17 11.86 -39.13 16.46
CA HIS A 17 11.72 -38.86 17.89
C HIS A 17 11.74 -37.36 18.20
N GLN A 18 12.56 -36.59 17.48
CA GLN A 18 12.61 -35.13 17.58
C GLN A 18 11.34 -34.49 17.01
N SER A 19 10.84 -34.99 15.87
CA SER A 19 9.57 -34.55 15.27
C SER A 19 8.37 -34.84 16.17
N ARG A 20 8.35 -36.02 16.82
CA ARG A 20 7.34 -36.37 17.83
C ARG A 20 7.43 -35.51 19.09
N MET A 21 8.62 -35.21 19.62
CA MET A 21 8.77 -34.30 20.77
C MET A 21 8.32 -32.88 20.45
N LEU A 22 8.67 -32.37 19.26
CA LEU A 22 8.31 -31.02 18.81
C LEU A 22 6.80 -30.85 18.67
N SER A 23 6.12 -31.85 18.11
CA SER A 23 4.66 -31.86 17.98
C SER A 23 3.93 -32.16 19.31
N TYR A 24 4.44 -33.05 20.15
CA TYR A 24 3.80 -33.37 21.44
C TYR A 24 3.90 -32.25 22.48
N HIS A 25 5.05 -31.58 22.62
CA HIS A 25 5.22 -30.58 23.68
C HIS A 25 4.59 -29.22 23.35
N THR A 26 4.50 -28.87 22.06
CA THR A 26 3.86 -27.61 21.64
C THR A 26 2.34 -27.69 21.57
N ALA A 27 1.77 -28.87 21.32
CA ALA A 27 0.32 -29.02 21.16
C ALA A 27 -0.44 -29.47 22.43
N HIS A 28 0.22 -30.09 23.42
CA HIS A 28 -0.48 -30.78 24.54
C HIS A 28 -0.03 -30.38 25.95
N CYS A 29 0.70 -29.28 26.12
CA CYS A 29 1.00 -28.76 27.45
C CYS A 29 -0.16 -27.91 27.95
N TYR A 30 -0.74 -28.24 29.12
CA TYR A 30 -1.85 -27.49 29.74
C TYR A 30 -1.44 -26.08 30.21
N ASP A 31 -0.14 -25.79 30.27
CA ASP A 31 0.41 -24.51 30.71
C ASP A 31 0.81 -23.62 29.53
N ASP A 32 0.07 -22.53 29.37
CA ASP A 32 0.32 -21.49 28.37
C ASP A 32 1.75 -20.93 28.46
N PHE A 33 2.31 -20.78 29.65
CA PHE A 33 3.68 -20.28 29.81
C PHE A 33 4.71 -21.23 29.21
N VAL A 34 4.58 -22.53 29.50
CA VAL A 34 5.48 -23.57 28.95
C VAL A 34 5.36 -23.63 27.44
N GLN A 35 4.13 -23.55 26.91
CA GLN A 35 3.88 -23.56 25.47
C GLN A 35 4.57 -22.37 24.77
N LEU A 36 4.41 -21.16 25.30
CA LEU A 36 5.02 -19.96 24.74
C LEU A 36 6.55 -20.00 24.81
N LYS A 37 7.11 -20.43 25.95
CA LYS A 37 8.56 -20.55 26.12
C LYS A 37 9.17 -21.62 25.23
N ALA A 38 8.50 -22.76 25.08
CA ALA A 38 8.92 -23.79 24.14
C ALA A 38 8.98 -23.22 22.71
N THR A 39 7.92 -22.55 22.25
CA THR A 39 7.89 -21.92 20.92
C THR A 39 9.02 -20.91 20.70
N GLN A 40 9.32 -20.07 21.70
CA GLN A 40 10.44 -19.12 21.64
C GLN A 40 11.80 -19.83 21.54
N ILE A 41 12.04 -20.88 22.34
CA ILE A 41 13.29 -21.66 22.28
C ILE A 41 13.43 -22.32 20.92
N LEU A 42 12.35 -22.91 20.40
CA LEU A 42 12.34 -23.54 19.08
C LEU A 42 12.64 -22.54 17.97
N THR A 43 12.12 -21.32 18.09
CA THR A 43 12.41 -20.23 17.14
C THR A 43 13.91 -19.95 17.08
N VAL A 44 14.57 -19.83 18.24
CA VAL A 44 16.02 -19.59 18.31
C VAL A 44 16.79 -20.75 17.67
N LEU A 45 16.43 -22.01 17.99
CA LEU A 45 17.08 -23.18 17.42
C LEU A 45 16.91 -23.25 15.89
N LEU A 46 15.68 -23.05 15.40
CA LEU A 46 15.38 -23.06 13.97
C LEU A 46 16.06 -21.90 13.23
N SER A 47 16.15 -20.72 13.83
CA SER A 47 16.84 -19.56 13.22
C SER A 47 18.36 -19.72 13.18
N SER A 48 18.95 -20.49 14.11
CA SER A 48 20.40 -20.69 14.21
C SER A 48 20.92 -21.87 13.38
N GLU A 49 20.03 -22.69 12.83
CA GLU A 49 20.39 -23.87 12.05
C GLU A 49 21.03 -23.46 10.71
N SER A 50 22.21 -24.00 10.40
CA SER A 50 22.96 -23.62 9.19
C SER A 50 22.43 -24.30 7.92
N SER A 51 21.79 -25.46 8.08
CA SER A 51 21.18 -26.23 6.99
C SER A 51 19.72 -25.83 6.77
N PRO A 52 19.17 -25.98 5.54
CA PRO A 52 17.75 -25.73 5.30
C PRO A 52 16.85 -26.54 6.24
N ILE A 53 15.86 -25.89 6.86
CA ILE A 53 14.96 -26.56 7.79
C ILE A 53 14.09 -27.55 7.02
N GLN A 54 14.11 -28.82 7.43
CA GLN A 54 13.28 -29.86 6.84
C GLN A 54 11.79 -29.60 7.12
N SER A 55 10.93 -29.81 6.12
CA SER A 55 9.49 -29.54 6.20
C SER A 55 8.80 -30.27 7.36
N GLN A 56 9.30 -31.44 7.75
CA GLN A 56 8.78 -32.23 8.87
C GLN A 56 8.89 -31.53 10.24
N TYR A 57 9.78 -30.54 10.38
CA TYR A 57 9.92 -29.73 11.60
C TYR A 57 9.30 -28.35 11.41
N LEU A 58 9.42 -27.79 10.21
CA LEU A 58 8.93 -26.46 9.89
C LEU A 58 7.40 -26.39 9.93
N LEU A 59 6.70 -27.33 9.29
CA LEU A 59 5.25 -27.26 9.15
C LEU A 59 4.51 -27.36 10.50
N PRO A 60 4.84 -28.29 11.42
CA PRO A 60 4.20 -28.32 12.73
C PRO A 60 4.45 -27.04 13.55
N PHE A 61 5.66 -26.48 13.45
CA PHE A 61 5.99 -25.22 14.10
C PHE A 61 5.15 -24.05 13.55
N LEU A 62 5.06 -23.91 12.23
CA LEU A 62 4.23 -22.87 11.59
C LEU A 62 2.74 -23.05 11.88
N ASN A 63 2.25 -24.28 11.98
CA ASN A 63 0.86 -24.55 12.38
C ASN A 63 0.59 -24.10 13.83
N THR A 64 1.57 -24.25 14.72
CA THR A 64 1.49 -23.72 16.10
C THR A 64 1.43 -22.20 16.09
N LEU A 65 2.28 -21.53 15.30
CA LEU A 65 2.23 -20.08 15.15
C LEU A 65 0.90 -19.60 14.55
N SER A 66 0.35 -20.33 13.58
CA SER A 66 -0.95 -20.04 12.95
C SER A 66 -2.09 -20.07 13.98
N ALA A 67 -2.08 -21.06 14.87
CA ALA A 67 -3.02 -21.13 15.99
C ALA A 67 -2.83 -19.97 16.99
N PHE A 68 -1.60 -19.50 17.21
CA PHE A 68 -1.34 -18.38 18.13
C PHE A 68 -1.74 -17.02 17.56
N VAL A 69 -1.48 -16.77 16.28
CA VAL A 69 -1.86 -15.52 15.60
C VAL A 69 -3.37 -15.33 15.61
N THR A 70 -4.14 -16.41 15.46
CA THR A 70 -5.61 -16.38 15.48
C THR A 70 -6.20 -16.48 16.90
N HIS A 71 -5.38 -16.72 17.93
CA HIS A 71 -5.84 -16.89 19.29
C HIS A 71 -6.43 -15.58 19.86
N PRO A 72 -7.47 -15.60 20.71
CA PRO A 72 -8.02 -14.37 21.32
C PRO A 72 -7.08 -13.68 22.33
N LEU A 73 -6.01 -14.33 22.76
CA LEU A 73 -5.12 -13.81 23.82
C LEU A 73 -3.99 -12.98 23.21
N PRO A 74 -3.82 -11.70 23.59
CA PRO A 74 -2.81 -10.82 22.99
C PRO A 74 -1.39 -11.36 23.09
N HIS A 75 -1.00 -11.90 24.26
CA HIS A 75 0.35 -12.40 24.48
C HIS A 75 0.70 -13.61 23.59
N LYS A 76 -0.29 -14.42 23.16
CA LYS A 76 -0.03 -15.51 22.20
C LYS A 76 0.26 -14.93 20.80
N ARG A 77 -0.49 -13.90 20.39
CA ARG A 77 -0.26 -13.18 19.13
C ARG A 77 1.10 -12.50 19.12
N ASP A 78 1.46 -11.81 20.21
CA ASP A 78 2.76 -11.14 20.36
C ASP A 78 3.92 -12.11 20.18
N ILE A 79 3.85 -13.27 20.85
CA ILE A 79 4.89 -14.30 20.74
C ILE A 79 4.95 -14.87 19.34
N ALA A 80 3.80 -15.13 18.70
CA ALA A 80 3.79 -15.66 17.35
C ALA A 80 4.45 -14.71 16.35
N VAL A 81 4.13 -13.42 16.42
CA VAL A 81 4.71 -12.39 15.55
C VAL A 81 6.22 -12.24 15.80
N GLN A 82 6.67 -12.22 17.06
CA GLN A 82 8.10 -12.20 17.41
C GLN A 82 8.86 -13.43 16.87
N CYS A 83 8.23 -14.61 16.96
CA CYS A 83 8.79 -15.83 16.40
C CYS A 83 8.94 -15.73 14.89
N LEU A 84 7.90 -15.26 14.17
CA LEU A 84 7.94 -15.05 12.72
C LEU A 84 9.02 -14.06 12.30
N GLU A 85 9.13 -12.92 12.98
CA GLU A 85 10.17 -11.90 12.75
C GLU A 85 11.57 -12.52 12.75
N THR A 86 11.81 -13.50 13.62
CA THR A 86 13.10 -14.16 13.77
C THR A 86 13.37 -15.23 12.70
N VAL A 87 12.36 -15.96 12.23
CA VAL A 87 12.54 -17.09 11.28
C VAL A 87 12.36 -16.71 9.81
N LEU A 88 11.63 -15.64 9.50
CA LEU A 88 11.37 -15.16 8.13
C LEU A 88 12.60 -14.70 7.31
N PRO A 89 13.77 -14.37 7.89
CA PRO A 89 14.98 -14.15 7.10
C PRO A 89 15.37 -15.35 6.21
N ARG A 90 14.92 -16.56 6.55
CA ARG A 90 15.16 -17.79 5.78
C ARG A 90 14.15 -17.95 4.63
N SER A 91 14.63 -18.24 3.42
CA SER A 91 13.77 -18.29 2.21
C SER A 91 12.81 -19.47 2.18
N GLU A 92 13.21 -20.62 2.73
CA GLU A 92 12.32 -21.78 2.90
C GLU A 92 11.17 -21.50 3.87
N VAL A 93 11.41 -20.68 4.90
CA VAL A 93 10.38 -20.28 5.87
C VAL A 93 9.39 -19.33 5.21
N ARG A 94 9.85 -18.35 4.41
CA ARG A 94 8.95 -17.44 3.70
C ARG A 94 7.97 -18.17 2.80
N ARG A 95 8.46 -19.15 2.02
CA ARG A 95 7.61 -19.98 1.15
C ARG A 95 6.58 -20.77 1.95
N ALA A 96 7.00 -21.45 3.02
CA ALA A 96 6.10 -22.23 3.87
C ALA A 96 5.07 -21.35 4.63
N VAL A 97 5.45 -20.13 5.04
CA VAL A 97 4.54 -19.15 5.64
C VAL A 97 3.49 -18.70 4.63
N TRP A 98 3.90 -18.43 3.38
CA TRP A 98 2.98 -18.03 2.31
C TRP A 98 1.96 -19.12 1.95
N GLU A 99 2.37 -20.39 1.97
CA GLU A 99 1.47 -21.54 1.79
C GLU A 99 0.42 -21.65 2.93
N ASN A 100 0.73 -21.14 4.12
CA ASN A 100 -0.20 -21.13 5.26
C ASN A 100 -1.09 -19.88 5.24
N ALA A 101 -2.18 -19.93 4.45
CA ALA A 101 -3.12 -18.82 4.31
C ALA A 101 -3.73 -18.32 5.64
N THR A 102 -3.92 -19.22 6.62
CA THR A 102 -4.46 -18.87 7.96
C THR A 102 -3.46 -18.01 8.74
N LEU A 103 -2.17 -18.31 8.64
CA LEU A 103 -1.12 -17.56 9.31
C LEU A 103 -1.03 -16.14 8.74
N VAL A 104 -0.96 -16.02 7.41
CA VAL A 104 -0.90 -14.70 6.74
C VAL A 104 -2.19 -13.91 6.98
N GLY A 105 -3.36 -14.55 6.84
CA GLY A 105 -4.65 -13.94 7.10
C GLY A 105 -4.80 -13.44 8.55
N GLY A 106 -4.28 -14.19 9.52
CA GLY A 106 -4.25 -13.77 10.91
C GLY A 106 -3.38 -12.53 11.16
N LEU A 107 -2.23 -12.39 10.48
CA LEU A 107 -1.42 -11.17 10.56
C LEU A 107 -2.19 -9.95 10.02
N VAL A 108 -2.89 -10.13 8.90
CA VAL A 108 -3.74 -9.08 8.31
C VAL A 108 -4.88 -8.71 9.25
N ASP A 109 -5.53 -9.70 9.88
CA ASP A 109 -6.61 -9.48 10.85
C ASP A 109 -6.14 -8.67 12.07
N ILE A 110 -4.95 -8.98 12.60
CA ILE A 110 -4.36 -8.19 13.70
C ILE A 110 -4.18 -6.73 13.27
N LEU A 111 -3.68 -6.46 12.06
CA LEU A 111 -3.51 -5.10 11.56
C LEU A 111 -4.84 -4.36 11.39
N LYS A 112 -5.91 -5.04 10.93
CA LYS A 112 -7.25 -4.45 10.79
C LYS A 112 -7.84 -3.96 12.11
N HIS A 113 -7.40 -4.52 13.24
CA HIS A 113 -7.81 -4.10 14.57
C HIS A 113 -6.95 -2.96 15.15
N ASN A 114 -6.14 -2.29 14.32
CA ASN A 114 -5.33 -1.12 14.69
C ASN A 114 -4.48 -1.33 15.95
N PRO A 115 -3.53 -2.27 15.93
CA PRO A 115 -2.74 -2.60 17.10
C PRO A 115 -1.72 -1.49 17.39
N GLY A 116 -1.03 -1.59 18.53
CA GLY A 116 -0.03 -0.59 18.91
C GLY A 116 1.16 -0.51 17.91
N PRO A 117 1.93 0.59 17.91
CA PRO A 117 3.01 0.82 16.93
C PRO A 117 4.08 -0.28 16.87
N GLN A 118 4.33 -0.98 17.99
CA GLN A 118 5.26 -2.11 18.01
C GLN A 118 4.75 -3.27 17.17
N MET A 119 3.49 -3.67 17.35
CA MET A 119 2.88 -4.76 16.60
C MET A 119 2.76 -4.40 15.12
N CYS A 120 2.35 -3.18 14.78
CA CYS A 120 2.35 -2.71 13.38
C CYS A 120 3.73 -2.83 12.73
N TYR A 121 4.78 -2.43 13.45
CA TYR A 121 6.16 -2.58 12.97
C TYR A 121 6.52 -4.04 12.73
N GLN A 122 6.29 -4.94 13.69
CA GLN A 122 6.71 -6.34 13.57
C GLN A 122 5.96 -7.09 12.47
N ILE A 123 4.65 -6.86 12.34
CA ILE A 123 3.88 -7.43 11.24
C ILE A 123 4.29 -6.81 9.90
N GLY A 124 4.50 -5.49 9.85
CA GLY A 124 5.03 -4.81 8.66
C GLY A 124 6.39 -5.36 8.23
N PHE A 125 7.27 -5.66 9.19
CA PHE A 125 8.55 -6.30 8.96
C PHE A 125 8.38 -7.73 8.41
N CYS A 126 7.42 -8.51 8.93
CA CYS A 126 7.09 -9.81 8.38
C CYS A 126 6.65 -9.71 6.91
N PHE A 127 5.79 -8.76 6.55
CA PHE A 127 5.38 -8.53 5.16
C PHE A 127 6.52 -8.03 4.27
N TRP A 128 7.37 -7.15 4.78
CA TRP A 128 8.58 -6.74 4.08
C TRP A 128 9.46 -7.93 3.73
N LEU A 129 9.71 -8.83 4.70
CA LEU A 129 10.47 -10.05 4.45
C LEU A 129 9.77 -10.98 3.46
N LEU A 130 8.47 -11.21 3.60
CA LEU A 130 7.71 -12.08 2.70
C LEU A 130 7.73 -11.57 1.24
N THR A 131 7.64 -10.25 1.04
CA THR A 131 7.65 -9.64 -0.30
C THR A 131 8.99 -9.70 -1.04
N PHE A 132 10.05 -10.23 -0.42
CA PHE A 132 11.25 -10.62 -1.18
C PHE A 132 10.97 -11.78 -2.15
N GLU A 133 9.99 -12.64 -1.87
CA GLU A 133 9.56 -13.70 -2.77
C GLU A 133 8.64 -13.15 -3.87
N GLN A 134 8.96 -13.45 -5.13
CA GLN A 134 8.22 -12.93 -6.30
C GLN A 134 6.73 -13.27 -6.23
N GLU A 135 6.41 -14.52 -5.92
CA GLU A 135 5.02 -15.00 -5.85
C GLU A 135 4.20 -14.22 -4.80
N VAL A 136 4.82 -13.92 -3.64
CA VAL A 136 4.17 -13.13 -2.59
C VAL A 136 3.90 -11.72 -3.10
N ALA A 137 4.91 -11.07 -3.70
CA ALA A 137 4.76 -9.70 -4.21
C ALA A 137 3.65 -9.57 -5.27
N GLU A 138 3.40 -10.61 -6.07
CA GLU A 138 2.35 -10.64 -7.09
C GLU A 138 0.94 -10.85 -6.54
N GLN A 139 0.81 -11.61 -5.44
CA GLN A 139 -0.48 -12.13 -4.97
C GLN A 139 -0.95 -11.54 -3.64
N LEU A 140 -0.05 -10.94 -2.84
CA LEU A 140 -0.37 -10.47 -1.48
C LEU A 140 -1.55 -9.50 -1.48
N ASN A 141 -1.54 -8.51 -2.38
CA ASN A 141 -2.66 -7.57 -2.48
C ASN A 141 -3.95 -8.24 -2.96
N LYS A 142 -3.87 -9.08 -3.99
CA LYS A 142 -5.04 -9.78 -4.55
C LYS A 142 -5.76 -10.65 -3.52
N LYS A 143 -5.01 -11.30 -2.60
CA LYS A 143 -5.58 -12.20 -1.59
C LYS A 143 -6.10 -11.47 -0.35
N PHE A 144 -5.46 -10.38 0.05
CA PHE A 144 -5.68 -9.79 1.39
C PHE A 144 -6.00 -8.30 1.41
N ASP A 145 -6.00 -7.62 0.26
CA ASP A 145 -6.19 -6.17 0.14
C ASP A 145 -5.21 -5.38 1.02
N ILE A 146 -3.93 -5.77 0.94
CA ILE A 146 -2.89 -5.28 1.85
C ILE A 146 -2.49 -3.83 1.57
N ILE A 147 -2.57 -3.38 0.31
CA ILE A 147 -2.03 -2.08 -0.11
C ILE A 147 -2.82 -0.92 0.53
N PRO A 148 -4.16 -0.88 0.45
CA PRO A 148 -4.94 0.13 1.16
C PRO A 148 -4.71 0.08 2.68
N LEU A 149 -4.73 -1.12 3.27
CA LEU A 149 -4.54 -1.30 4.71
C LEU A 149 -3.19 -0.74 5.20
N LEU A 150 -2.08 -1.10 4.54
CA LEU A 150 -0.77 -0.58 4.92
C LEU A 150 -0.64 0.92 4.66
N THR A 151 -1.30 1.45 3.62
CA THR A 151 -1.31 2.88 3.33
C THR A 151 -1.96 3.66 4.48
N ASP A 152 -3.10 3.18 4.99
CA ASP A 152 -3.80 3.83 6.10
C ASP A 152 -3.02 3.74 7.41
N ILE A 153 -2.39 2.60 7.69
CA ILE A 153 -1.51 2.44 8.85
C ILE A 153 -0.31 3.40 8.77
N ALA A 154 0.29 3.54 7.58
CA ALA A 154 1.43 4.45 7.38
C ALA A 154 1.01 5.93 7.50
N LYS A 155 -0.19 6.31 7.03
CA LYS A 155 -0.75 7.65 7.24
C LYS A 155 -0.94 7.98 8.72
N ALA A 156 -1.41 7.01 9.51
CA ALA A 156 -1.63 7.17 10.96
C ALA A 156 -0.36 6.98 11.81
N ALA A 157 0.76 6.54 11.20
CA ALA A 157 1.95 6.16 11.93
C ALA A 157 2.66 7.35 12.57
N VAL A 158 2.81 7.30 13.91
CA VAL A 158 3.58 8.28 14.68
C VAL A 158 5.07 7.92 14.75
N LYS A 159 5.44 6.64 14.55
CA LYS A 159 6.81 6.15 14.69
C LYS A 159 7.43 5.88 13.32
N GLU A 160 8.61 6.46 13.05
CA GLU A 160 9.33 6.31 11.77
C GLU A 160 9.53 4.84 11.38
N LYS A 161 9.84 3.96 12.35
CA LYS A 161 10.03 2.53 12.09
C LYS A 161 8.85 1.85 11.41
N VAL A 162 7.61 2.27 11.70
CA VAL A 162 6.41 1.69 11.07
C VAL A 162 6.33 2.15 9.62
N VAL A 163 6.60 3.43 9.37
CA VAL A 163 6.67 3.98 8.00
C VAL A 163 7.78 3.27 7.22
N ARG A 164 8.97 3.10 7.81
CA ARG A 164 10.11 2.41 7.20
C ARG A 164 9.75 1.05 6.61
N VAL A 165 9.22 0.14 7.42
CA VAL A 165 8.93 -1.22 6.96
C VAL A 165 7.79 -1.25 5.92
N ILE A 166 6.82 -0.35 6.02
CA ILE A 166 5.71 -0.27 5.05
C ILE A 166 6.20 0.25 3.70
N VAL A 167 6.97 1.34 3.69
CA VAL A 167 7.54 1.90 2.45
C VAL A 167 8.48 0.89 1.80
N ALA A 168 9.32 0.19 2.57
CA ALA A 168 10.16 -0.89 2.05
C ALA A 168 9.34 -2.07 1.47
N THR A 169 8.20 -2.40 2.07
CA THR A 169 7.25 -3.39 1.52
C THR A 169 6.69 -2.93 0.18
N PHE A 170 6.27 -1.67 0.06
CA PHE A 170 5.80 -1.13 -1.21
C PHE A 170 6.90 -1.11 -2.27
N ARG A 171 8.15 -0.77 -1.92
CA ARG A 171 9.31 -0.83 -2.83
C ARG A 171 9.50 -2.25 -3.40
N ASN A 172 9.42 -3.28 -2.57
CA ASN A 172 9.47 -4.67 -3.02
C ASN A 172 8.33 -5.00 -4.00
N MET A 173 7.10 -4.59 -3.67
CA MET A 173 5.92 -4.87 -4.48
C MET A 173 5.96 -4.17 -5.85
N VAL A 174 6.41 -2.92 -5.91
CA VAL A 174 6.58 -2.16 -7.17
C VAL A 174 7.72 -2.74 -8.01
N SER A 175 8.88 -3.01 -7.40
CA SER A 175 10.05 -3.50 -8.14
C SER A 175 9.85 -4.90 -8.72
N LYS A 176 9.13 -5.78 -8.02
CA LYS A 176 8.94 -7.18 -8.41
C LYS A 176 7.71 -7.40 -9.28
N ALA A 177 6.58 -6.77 -8.95
CA ALA A 177 5.30 -7.06 -9.59
C ALA A 177 4.49 -5.79 -9.85
N PRO A 178 5.01 -4.85 -10.65
CA PRO A 178 4.36 -3.55 -10.88
C PRO A 178 2.96 -3.72 -11.49
N SER A 179 2.80 -4.59 -12.49
CA SER A 179 1.50 -4.84 -13.17
C SER A 179 0.38 -5.27 -12.22
N ASN A 180 0.72 -6.00 -11.16
CA ASN A 180 -0.24 -6.56 -10.21
C ASN A 180 -0.61 -5.57 -9.12
N ASN A 181 0.30 -4.65 -8.79
CA ASN A 181 0.20 -3.80 -7.62
C ASN A 181 -0.15 -2.34 -7.96
N LEU A 182 0.31 -1.82 -9.09
CA LEU A 182 0.09 -0.43 -9.50
C LEU A 182 -1.39 -0.03 -9.52
N PRO A 183 -2.34 -0.84 -10.05
CA PRO A 183 -3.75 -0.46 -10.04
C PRO A 183 -4.32 -0.24 -8.62
N ALA A 184 -3.94 -1.10 -7.67
CA ALA A 184 -4.37 -0.96 -6.28
C ALA A 184 -3.67 0.20 -5.57
N MET A 185 -2.39 0.45 -5.89
CA MET A 185 -1.64 1.60 -5.37
C MET A 185 -2.21 2.93 -5.87
N LEU A 186 -2.74 2.95 -7.10
CA LEU A 186 -3.42 4.09 -7.68
C LEU A 186 -4.69 4.42 -6.89
N VAL A 187 -5.57 3.42 -6.73
CA VAL A 187 -6.83 3.56 -5.99
C VAL A 187 -6.59 3.91 -4.52
N ALA A 188 -5.57 3.34 -3.89
CA ALA A 188 -5.18 3.65 -2.51
C ALA A 188 -4.56 5.04 -2.33
N GLN A 189 -4.40 5.82 -3.41
CA GLN A 189 -3.79 7.16 -3.39
C GLN A 189 -2.36 7.12 -2.82
N LEU A 190 -1.60 6.09 -3.20
CA LEU A 190 -0.24 5.90 -2.69
C LEU A 190 0.72 6.98 -3.18
N LEU A 191 0.62 7.41 -4.45
CA LEU A 191 1.51 8.43 -4.99
C LEU A 191 1.37 9.79 -4.25
N PRO A 192 0.17 10.36 -4.04
CA PRO A 192 0.03 11.57 -3.22
C PRO A 192 0.56 11.40 -1.80
N PHE A 193 0.35 10.23 -1.19
CA PHE A 193 0.91 9.92 0.12
C PHE A 193 2.44 9.94 0.11
N VAL A 194 3.08 9.27 -0.85
CA VAL A 194 4.55 9.24 -0.98
C VAL A 194 5.13 10.63 -1.33
N LYS A 195 4.43 11.42 -2.16
CA LYS A 195 4.77 12.83 -2.40
C LYS A 195 4.75 13.63 -1.08
N ASN A 196 3.74 13.43 -0.23
CA ASN A 196 3.69 14.05 1.09
C ASN A 196 4.86 13.61 1.99
N LEU A 197 5.16 12.30 2.05
CA LEU A 197 6.30 11.79 2.82
C LEU A 197 7.63 12.41 2.36
N SER A 198 7.79 12.68 1.06
CA SER A 198 8.99 13.31 0.49
C SER A 198 9.22 14.75 0.98
N THR A 199 8.18 15.45 1.43
CA THR A 199 8.29 16.82 1.95
C THR A 199 8.69 16.86 3.43
N ARG A 200 8.59 15.73 4.13
CA ARG A 200 8.90 15.61 5.55
C ARG A 200 10.42 15.41 5.75
N LYS A 201 10.91 15.82 6.91
CA LYS A 201 12.27 15.51 7.35
C LYS A 201 12.28 14.17 8.08
N TRP A 202 13.16 13.27 7.67
CA TRP A 202 13.34 11.94 8.25
C TRP A 202 14.72 11.82 8.87
N THR A 203 14.83 11.10 9.97
CA THR A 203 16.14 10.78 10.58
C THR A 203 16.77 9.52 9.99
N ASP A 204 15.93 8.63 9.46
CA ASP A 204 16.32 7.37 8.84
C ASP A 204 16.57 7.55 7.33
N GLU A 205 17.82 7.37 6.89
CA GLU A 205 18.26 7.58 5.50
C GLU A 205 17.57 6.62 4.52
N ASP A 206 17.28 5.40 4.97
CA ASP A 206 16.67 4.42 4.10
C ASP A 206 15.19 4.75 3.82
N ILE A 207 14.49 5.43 4.74
CA ILE A 207 13.15 5.99 4.44
C ILE A 207 13.25 6.98 3.30
N VAL A 208 14.26 7.84 3.31
CA VAL A 208 14.45 8.86 2.28
C VAL A 208 14.69 8.20 0.92
N GLU A 209 15.55 7.17 0.86
CA GLU A 209 15.81 6.42 -0.37
C GLU A 209 14.54 5.71 -0.88
N ASP A 210 13.85 4.97 -0.01
CA ASP A 210 12.67 4.18 -0.40
C ASP A 210 11.51 5.10 -0.86
N VAL A 211 11.30 6.23 -0.18
CA VAL A 211 10.28 7.23 -0.55
C VAL A 211 10.61 7.90 -1.88
N GLN A 212 11.87 8.25 -2.14
CA GLN A 212 12.29 8.82 -3.41
C GLN A 212 12.10 7.81 -4.56
N TYR A 213 12.54 6.58 -4.38
CA TYR A 213 12.35 5.50 -5.35
C TYR A 213 10.86 5.32 -5.69
N LEU A 214 10.00 5.19 -4.66
CA LEU A 214 8.57 5.02 -4.88
C LEU A 214 7.93 6.23 -5.55
N ARG A 215 8.31 7.45 -5.16
CA ARG A 215 7.78 8.67 -5.79
C ARG A 215 8.07 8.66 -7.29
N ASP A 216 9.31 8.38 -7.66
CA ASP A 216 9.77 8.49 -9.04
C ASP A 216 9.18 7.37 -9.90
N GLU A 217 9.20 6.13 -9.40
CA GLU A 217 8.64 4.98 -10.12
C GLU A 217 7.11 5.08 -10.24
N LEU A 218 6.40 5.47 -9.18
CA LEU A 218 4.95 5.64 -9.25
C LEU A 218 4.56 6.78 -10.19
N ASN A 219 5.26 7.93 -10.16
CA ASN A 219 5.00 9.03 -11.10
C ASN A 219 5.15 8.54 -12.55
N ALA A 220 6.29 7.91 -12.89
CA ALA A 220 6.57 7.46 -14.25
C ALA A 220 5.56 6.40 -14.73
N ARG A 221 5.23 5.43 -13.87
CA ARG A 221 4.30 4.35 -14.22
C ARG A 221 2.86 4.82 -14.34
N PHE A 222 2.42 5.68 -13.42
CA PHE A 222 1.08 6.24 -13.47
C PHE A 222 0.88 7.15 -14.66
N GLU A 223 1.89 7.94 -15.05
CA GLU A 223 1.84 8.70 -16.29
C GLU A 223 1.68 7.77 -17.52
N SER A 224 2.43 6.66 -17.58
CA SER A 224 2.31 5.70 -18.68
C SER A 224 0.99 4.92 -18.71
N LEU A 225 0.28 4.83 -17.58
CA LEU A 225 -1.01 4.16 -17.49
C LEU A 225 -2.18 5.08 -17.89
N THR A 226 -1.98 6.40 -17.93
CA THR A 226 -3.05 7.33 -18.29
C THR A 226 -3.56 7.09 -19.70
N THR A 227 -4.83 6.74 -19.82
CA THR A 227 -5.50 6.63 -21.11
C THR A 227 -6.69 7.59 -21.21
N TYR A 228 -7.06 7.95 -22.43
CA TYR A 228 -8.26 8.75 -22.66
C TYR A 228 -9.54 8.01 -22.26
N ASP A 229 -9.53 6.68 -22.36
CA ASP A 229 -10.66 5.84 -22.01
C ASP A 229 -10.91 5.81 -20.50
N GLU A 230 -9.84 5.86 -19.69
CA GLU A 230 -9.94 6.04 -18.23
C GLU A 230 -10.59 7.38 -17.87
N TYR A 231 -10.08 8.49 -18.41
CA TYR A 231 -10.68 9.82 -18.21
C TYR A 231 -12.16 9.85 -18.64
N SER A 232 -12.46 9.27 -19.81
CA SER A 232 -13.82 9.18 -20.32
C SER A 232 -14.72 8.37 -19.38
N SER A 233 -14.21 7.29 -18.80
CA SER A 233 -14.94 6.44 -17.87
C SER A 233 -15.21 7.16 -16.53
N GLU A 234 -14.22 7.85 -15.97
CA GLU A 234 -14.40 8.67 -14.76
C GLU A 234 -15.46 9.75 -14.99
N LEU A 235 -15.35 10.47 -16.11
CA LEU A 235 -16.27 11.55 -16.47
C LEU A 235 -17.71 11.07 -16.64
N LEU A 236 -17.92 9.97 -17.35
CA LEU A 236 -19.25 9.37 -17.56
C LEU A 236 -19.84 8.79 -16.28
N SER A 237 -18.99 8.29 -15.37
CA SER A 237 -19.44 7.78 -14.07
C SER A 237 -19.89 8.91 -13.12
N GLY A 238 -19.46 10.14 -13.36
CA GLY A 238 -19.67 11.29 -12.49
C GLY A 238 -18.84 11.30 -11.20
N HIS A 239 -17.99 10.29 -10.99
CA HIS A 239 -17.14 10.14 -9.81
C HIS A 239 -15.70 10.51 -10.16
N LEU A 240 -15.43 11.81 -10.31
CA LEU A 240 -14.08 12.32 -10.53
C LEU A 240 -13.26 12.20 -9.25
N SER A 241 -12.03 11.71 -9.38
CA SER A 241 -11.08 11.64 -8.26
C SER A 241 -9.69 12.09 -8.72
N TRP A 242 -8.79 12.38 -7.78
CA TRP A 242 -7.42 12.75 -8.13
C TRP A 242 -6.66 11.51 -8.64
N THR A 243 -6.79 11.25 -9.95
CA THR A 243 -6.06 10.22 -10.68
C THR A 243 -5.07 10.87 -11.66
N PRO A 244 -4.12 10.10 -12.22
CA PRO A 244 -3.04 10.66 -13.01
C PRO A 244 -3.52 11.28 -14.33
N VAL A 245 -4.70 10.91 -14.85
CA VAL A 245 -5.28 11.53 -16.05
C VAL A 245 -5.56 13.02 -15.83
N HIS A 246 -5.86 13.41 -14.59
CA HIS A 246 -6.09 14.82 -14.25
C HIS A 246 -4.76 15.56 -14.06
N GLU A 247 -3.77 14.95 -13.40
CA GLU A 247 -2.50 15.62 -13.08
C GLU A 247 -1.49 15.67 -14.24
N SER A 248 -1.55 14.74 -15.20
CA SER A 248 -0.54 14.61 -16.27
C SER A 248 -0.65 15.73 -17.32
N GLU A 249 0.39 16.56 -17.43
CA GLU A 249 0.47 17.59 -18.47
C GLU A 249 0.57 16.98 -19.88
N LEU A 250 1.21 15.83 -20.00
CA LEU A 250 1.35 15.08 -21.25
C LEU A 250 -0.02 14.58 -21.73
N PHE A 251 -0.83 14.03 -20.82
CA PHE A 251 -2.20 13.63 -21.11
C PHE A 251 -3.03 14.78 -21.69
N TRP A 252 -3.04 15.95 -21.03
CA TRP A 252 -3.83 17.09 -21.49
C TRP A 252 -3.32 17.64 -22.83
N LYS A 253 -2.01 17.69 -23.02
CA LYS A 253 -1.42 18.15 -24.29
C LYS A 253 -1.83 17.29 -25.48
N GLU A 254 -1.94 15.97 -25.28
CA GLU A 254 -2.28 15.02 -26.34
C GLU A 254 -3.79 14.89 -26.57
N ASN A 255 -4.59 15.01 -25.51
CA ASN A 255 -5.99 14.58 -25.55
C ASN A 255 -7.02 15.71 -25.43
N VAL A 256 -6.63 16.95 -25.10
CA VAL A 256 -7.57 18.06 -24.86
C VAL A 256 -8.56 18.29 -26.00
N THR A 257 -8.14 18.08 -27.25
CA THR A 257 -8.98 18.30 -28.43
C THR A 257 -10.11 17.29 -28.56
N LYS A 258 -9.94 16.07 -28.02
CA LYS A 258 -10.96 15.02 -28.04
C LYS A 258 -12.20 15.38 -27.21
N LEU A 259 -12.07 16.26 -26.20
CA LEU A 259 -13.23 16.76 -25.44
C LEU A 259 -14.20 17.56 -26.31
N ASN A 260 -13.76 18.00 -27.51
CA ASN A 260 -14.58 18.74 -28.48
C ASN A 260 -15.36 17.80 -29.40
N ASP A 261 -15.06 16.51 -29.41
CA ASP A 261 -15.73 15.54 -30.26
C ASP A 261 -17.21 15.43 -29.90
N LYS A 262 -18.01 14.99 -30.87
CA LYS A 262 -19.48 14.82 -30.73
C LYS A 262 -20.17 16.08 -30.19
N ASP A 263 -19.82 17.25 -30.73
CA ASP A 263 -20.36 18.54 -30.29
C ASP A 263 -20.10 18.79 -28.79
N TYR A 264 -18.84 18.68 -28.39
CA TYR A 264 -18.39 18.99 -27.02
C TYR A 264 -19.09 18.16 -25.94
N ASP A 265 -19.50 16.92 -26.22
CA ASP A 265 -20.32 16.09 -25.33
C ASP A 265 -19.65 15.86 -23.96
N GLN A 266 -18.36 15.51 -23.97
CA GLN A 266 -17.59 15.32 -22.75
C GLN A 266 -17.31 16.65 -22.04
N LEU A 267 -17.02 17.73 -22.77
CA LEU A 267 -16.89 19.05 -22.15
C LEU A 267 -18.19 19.49 -21.46
N LYS A 268 -19.35 19.25 -22.08
CA LYS A 268 -20.67 19.50 -21.51
C LYS A 268 -20.89 18.67 -20.24
N THR A 269 -20.50 17.40 -20.26
CA THR A 269 -20.57 16.51 -19.10
C THR A 269 -19.71 17.05 -17.94
N LEU A 270 -18.47 17.47 -18.20
CA LEU A 270 -17.59 18.08 -17.20
C LEU A 270 -18.20 19.34 -16.58
N VAL A 271 -18.76 20.22 -17.42
CA VAL A 271 -19.44 21.43 -16.94
C VAL A 271 -20.72 21.10 -16.16
N GLY A 272 -21.42 20.03 -16.53
CA GLY A 272 -22.56 19.49 -15.78
C GLY A 272 -22.15 19.10 -14.36
N LEU A 273 -21.09 18.29 -14.22
CA LEU A 273 -20.57 17.88 -12.91
C LEU A 273 -20.15 19.08 -12.04
N LEU A 274 -19.52 20.09 -12.63
CA LEU A 274 -19.14 21.33 -11.94
C LEU A 274 -20.36 22.13 -11.40
N LYS A 275 -21.50 22.05 -12.09
CA LYS A 275 -22.74 22.74 -11.71
C LYS A 275 -23.55 21.96 -10.69
N GLU A 276 -23.64 20.64 -10.86
CA GLU A 276 -24.62 19.79 -10.18
C GLU A 276 -24.04 19.03 -8.97
N SER A 277 -22.73 18.77 -8.94
CA SER A 277 -22.11 18.02 -7.85
C SER A 277 -22.04 18.84 -6.56
N ASN A 278 -22.22 18.13 -5.43
CA ASN A 278 -21.99 18.66 -4.08
C ASN A 278 -20.75 18.05 -3.41
N ASP A 279 -20.10 17.10 -4.09
CA ASP A 279 -18.87 16.48 -3.59
C ASP A 279 -17.69 17.44 -3.78
N PRO A 280 -17.01 17.87 -2.71
CA PRO A 280 -15.85 18.76 -2.80
C PRO A 280 -14.74 18.21 -3.71
N VAL A 281 -14.51 16.90 -3.74
CA VAL A 281 -13.46 16.30 -4.57
C VAL A 281 -13.81 16.42 -6.04
N VAL A 282 -15.04 16.05 -6.41
CA VAL A 282 -15.52 16.17 -7.80
C VAL A 282 -15.49 17.62 -8.26
N LEU A 283 -15.89 18.58 -7.41
CA LEU A 283 -15.84 20.00 -7.74
C LEU A 283 -14.40 20.50 -7.91
N ALA A 284 -13.47 20.08 -7.05
CA ALA A 284 -12.06 20.47 -7.15
C ALA A 284 -11.42 19.94 -8.44
N VAL A 285 -11.62 18.66 -8.75
CA VAL A 285 -11.12 18.03 -9.98
C VAL A 285 -11.76 18.64 -11.22
N ALA A 286 -13.09 18.80 -11.24
CA ALA A 286 -13.77 19.42 -12.37
C ALA A 286 -13.31 20.87 -12.60
N ALA A 287 -13.12 21.66 -11.54
CA ALA A 287 -12.60 23.00 -11.66
C ALA A 287 -11.18 22.97 -12.26
N HIS A 288 -10.30 22.12 -11.72
CA HIS A 288 -8.93 21.93 -12.22
C HIS A 288 -8.90 21.59 -13.72
N ASP A 289 -9.73 20.64 -14.15
CA ASP A 289 -9.77 20.16 -15.54
C ASP A 289 -10.24 21.22 -16.52
N ILE A 290 -11.18 22.08 -16.10
CA ILE A 290 -11.57 23.27 -16.87
C ILE A 290 -10.36 24.18 -17.08
N GLY A 291 -9.55 24.37 -16.05
CA GLY A 291 -8.29 25.08 -16.13
C GLY A 291 -7.26 24.42 -17.05
N GLN A 292 -7.18 23.09 -17.08
CA GLN A 292 -6.27 22.36 -17.98
C GLN A 292 -6.74 22.43 -19.44
N TYR A 293 -8.02 22.25 -19.68
CA TYR A 293 -8.62 22.37 -21.01
C TYR A 293 -8.31 23.72 -21.63
N VAL A 294 -8.46 24.81 -20.88
CA VAL A 294 -8.15 26.17 -21.35
C VAL A 294 -6.66 26.36 -21.62
N LYS A 295 -5.80 25.86 -20.71
CA LYS A 295 -4.34 25.95 -20.84
C LYS A 295 -3.85 25.33 -22.16
N HIS A 296 -4.43 24.21 -22.57
CA HIS A 296 -4.01 23.47 -23.76
C HIS A 296 -4.88 23.72 -25.00
N TYR A 297 -6.05 24.35 -24.85
CA TYR A 297 -6.96 24.70 -25.94
C TYR A 297 -7.63 26.08 -25.72
N GLU A 298 -6.89 27.14 -26.01
CA GLU A 298 -7.27 28.54 -25.77
C GLU A 298 -8.62 28.93 -26.43
N ARG A 299 -8.93 28.38 -27.61
CA ARG A 299 -10.21 28.63 -28.32
C ARG A 299 -11.42 28.13 -27.52
N GLY A 300 -11.22 27.19 -26.61
CA GLY A 300 -12.22 26.64 -25.71
C GLY A 300 -12.77 27.62 -24.69
N LYS A 301 -12.09 28.75 -24.43
CA LYS A 301 -12.57 29.80 -23.50
C LYS A 301 -13.97 30.30 -23.83
N LYS A 302 -14.27 30.50 -25.12
CA LYS A 302 -15.58 30.93 -25.58
C LYS A 302 -16.64 29.87 -25.29
N VAL A 303 -16.36 28.62 -25.68
CA VAL A 303 -17.26 27.48 -25.47
C VAL A 303 -17.58 27.30 -23.98
N LEU A 304 -16.58 27.35 -23.11
CA LEU A 304 -16.77 27.27 -21.66
C LEU A 304 -17.59 28.42 -21.08
N THR A 305 -17.46 29.62 -21.66
CA THR A 305 -18.28 30.77 -21.26
C THR A 305 -19.73 30.56 -21.68
N ASP A 306 -19.97 30.10 -22.91
CA ASP A 306 -21.30 29.82 -23.46
C ASP A 306 -21.99 28.67 -22.68
N LEU A 307 -21.22 27.68 -22.23
CA LEU A 307 -21.70 26.60 -21.35
C LEU A 307 -21.89 27.05 -19.89
N GLY A 308 -21.55 28.29 -19.53
CA GLY A 308 -21.70 28.83 -18.17
C GLY A 308 -20.66 28.34 -17.15
N ALA A 309 -19.59 27.67 -17.59
CA ALA A 309 -18.54 27.17 -16.71
C ALA A 309 -17.77 28.33 -16.06
N LYS A 310 -17.49 29.41 -16.81
CA LYS A 310 -16.75 30.58 -16.31
C LYS A 310 -17.40 31.17 -15.06
N THR A 311 -18.71 31.43 -15.12
CA THR A 311 -19.48 31.95 -13.97
C THR A 311 -19.41 30.99 -12.80
N ARG A 312 -19.59 29.68 -13.08
CA ARG A 312 -19.59 28.66 -12.03
C ARG A 312 -18.25 28.53 -11.31
N VAL A 313 -17.12 28.50 -12.03
CA VAL A 313 -15.79 28.45 -11.41
C VAL A 313 -15.53 29.72 -10.58
N MET A 314 -16.00 30.90 -11.03
CA MET A 314 -15.88 32.13 -10.23
C MET A 314 -16.66 32.07 -8.90
N GLU A 315 -17.85 31.47 -8.88
CA GLU A 315 -18.60 31.23 -7.63
C GLU A 315 -17.82 30.32 -6.67
N LEU A 316 -17.23 29.24 -7.20
CA LEU A 316 -16.50 28.24 -6.42
C LEU A 316 -15.21 28.76 -5.76
N MET A 317 -14.68 29.93 -6.18
CA MET A 317 -13.56 30.59 -5.50
C MET A 317 -13.86 30.94 -4.03
N THR A 318 -15.15 31.02 -3.67
CA THR A 318 -15.62 31.31 -2.31
C THR A 318 -16.20 30.08 -1.60
N HIS A 319 -16.04 28.89 -2.18
CA HIS A 319 -16.56 27.64 -1.62
C HIS A 319 -16.00 27.37 -0.20
N ARG A 320 -16.73 26.60 0.62
CA ARG A 320 -16.30 26.28 2.00
C ARG A 320 -15.01 25.45 2.07
N ASP A 321 -14.83 24.56 1.11
CA ASP A 321 -13.67 23.68 1.00
C ASP A 321 -12.46 24.42 0.41
N SER A 322 -11.28 24.27 1.02
CA SER A 322 -10.07 24.99 0.61
C SER A 322 -9.50 24.53 -0.72
N ASP A 323 -9.60 23.24 -1.05
CA ASP A 323 -9.07 22.70 -2.30
C ASP A 323 -9.94 23.15 -3.48
N VAL A 324 -11.27 23.10 -3.32
CA VAL A 324 -12.21 23.65 -4.32
C VAL A 324 -11.91 25.12 -4.61
N ARG A 325 -11.72 25.94 -3.57
CA ARG A 325 -11.37 27.37 -3.75
C ARG A 325 -10.06 27.54 -4.50
N TYR A 326 -9.05 26.73 -4.16
CA TYR A 326 -7.72 26.80 -4.76
C TYR A 326 -7.76 26.43 -6.24
N GLN A 327 -8.38 25.31 -6.60
CA GLN A 327 -8.51 24.87 -8.00
C GLN A 327 -9.37 25.83 -8.82
N ALA A 328 -10.45 26.34 -8.24
CA ALA A 328 -11.28 27.35 -8.88
C ALA A 328 -10.51 28.64 -9.18
N LEU A 329 -9.73 29.14 -8.22
CA LEU A 329 -8.89 30.33 -8.40
C LEU A 329 -7.89 30.17 -9.55
N ILE A 330 -7.16 29.04 -9.59
CA ILE A 330 -6.19 28.76 -10.67
C ILE A 330 -6.89 28.71 -12.02
N SER A 331 -8.06 28.09 -12.07
CA SER A 331 -8.81 27.91 -13.32
C SER A 331 -9.39 29.23 -13.82
N VAL A 332 -9.86 30.09 -12.92
CA VAL A 332 -10.26 31.46 -13.27
C VAL A 332 -9.07 32.26 -13.80
N GLN A 333 -7.89 32.19 -13.16
CA GLN A 333 -6.69 32.87 -13.66
C GLN A 333 -6.36 32.48 -15.10
N ARG A 334 -6.52 31.21 -15.46
CA ARG A 334 -6.32 30.72 -16.84
C ARG A 334 -7.43 31.14 -17.80
N LEU A 335 -8.68 31.22 -17.34
CA LEU A 335 -9.82 31.68 -18.12
C LEU A 335 -9.76 33.18 -18.45
N VAL A 336 -9.23 33.99 -17.53
CA VAL A 336 -9.15 35.46 -17.67
C VAL A 336 -7.83 35.94 -18.24
N SER A 337 -6.79 35.10 -18.27
CA SER A 337 -5.54 35.46 -18.93
C SER A 337 -5.79 35.68 -20.44
N HIS A 338 -5.15 36.69 -21.02
CA HIS A 338 -5.08 36.85 -22.47
C HIS A 338 -3.70 36.39 -22.94
N PRO A 339 -3.56 35.75 -24.12
CA PRO A 339 -2.26 35.57 -24.73
C PRO A 339 -1.64 36.96 -24.91
N TRP A 340 -0.35 37.12 -24.58
CA TRP A 340 0.37 38.33 -24.95
C TRP A 340 0.33 38.42 -26.48
N ALA A 341 -0.56 39.28 -27.00
CA ALA A 341 -0.53 39.65 -28.39
C ALA A 341 0.76 40.46 -28.58
N ALA A 342 1.76 39.86 -29.19
CA ALA A 342 2.82 40.62 -29.82
C ALA A 342 2.14 41.49 -30.88
N VAL A 343 2.06 42.79 -30.58
CA VAL A 343 1.60 43.85 -31.48
C VAL A 343 2.54 43.94 -32.67
#